data_AF-A0A2G9YFU6-F1
#
_entry.id   AF-A0A2G9YFU6-F1
#
_cell.length_a   1.000
_cell.length_b   1.000
_cell.length_c   1.000
_cell.angle_alpha   90.00
_cell.angle_beta   90.00
_cell.angle_gamma   90.00
#
_symmetry.space_group_name_H-M   'P 1'
#
loop_
_entity.id
_entity.type
_entity.pdbx_description
1 polymer ?
#
loop_
_entity_poly.entity_id
_entity_poly.type
_entity_poly.pdbx_seq_one_letter_code
_entity_poly.pdbx_strand_id
1 'polypeptide(L)'
;MKKILSKIEKFCFIIFVLVVVLIFSLSLFFGLRGVNEKEKIEESKVTFLPQEISEEISTPEDVNAIEEEKEEGEKFQIPSQEVLIHKIAGDTNNDGKIETLIVTENRFSKRGHFYILSDSGEKLYEMADILTLPDNLELRVFKNDKYPSYFLIFEGQFKEGYFICWDGESYSVPEDL
;
A
#
# COMPACT_ATOMS: atom_id res chain seq x y z
N MET A 1 -48.50 -34.76 -31.06
CA MET A 1 -47.53 -33.65 -30.94
C MET A 1 -47.94 -32.56 -29.94
N LYS A 2 -49.19 -32.04 -29.92
CA LYS A 2 -49.60 -30.94 -29.00
C LYS A 2 -49.38 -31.19 -27.49
N LYS A 3 -49.47 -32.44 -27.00
CA LYS A 3 -49.26 -32.78 -25.58
C LYS A 3 -47.79 -32.67 -25.10
N ILE A 4 -46.82 -32.77 -26.01
CA ILE A 4 -45.39 -32.71 -25.67
C ILE A 4 -44.95 -31.25 -25.56
N LEU A 5 -45.44 -30.39 -26.46
CA LEU A 5 -45.15 -28.96 -26.46
C LEU A 5 -45.63 -28.28 -25.16
N SER A 6 -46.83 -28.62 -24.68
CA SER A 6 -47.38 -28.11 -23.42
C SER A 6 -46.58 -28.54 -22.18
N LYS A 7 -45.88 -29.67 -22.21
CA LYS A 7 -45.01 -30.10 -21.09
C LYS A 7 -43.71 -29.30 -21.05
N ILE A 8 -43.17 -28.97 -22.22
CA ILE A 8 -41.94 -28.17 -22.34
C ILE A 8 -42.19 -26.74 -21.86
N GLU A 9 -43.31 -26.13 -22.25
CA GLU A 9 -43.68 -24.78 -21.80
C GLU A 9 -43.81 -24.69 -20.26
N LYS A 10 -44.44 -25.69 -19.64
CA LYS A 10 -44.55 -25.76 -18.17
C LYS A 10 -43.19 -25.95 -17.50
N PHE A 11 -42.31 -26.74 -18.10
CA PHE A 11 -40.96 -26.97 -17.57
C PHE A 11 -40.10 -25.70 -17.65
N CYS A 12 -40.15 -24.97 -18.78
CA CYS A 12 -39.47 -23.68 -18.94
C CYS A 12 -40.00 -22.63 -17.97
N PHE A 13 -41.32 -22.59 -17.73
CA PHE A 13 -41.91 -21.67 -16.75
C PHE A 13 -41.42 -21.96 -15.33
N ILE A 14 -41.33 -23.24 -14.93
CA ILE A 14 -40.81 -23.63 -13.61
C ILE A 14 -39.34 -23.21 -13.44
N ILE A 15 -38.50 -23.43 -14.46
CA ILE A 15 -37.09 -23.01 -14.42
C ILE A 15 -37.00 -21.48 -14.31
N PHE A 16 -37.80 -20.75 -15.07
CA PHE A 16 -37.81 -19.28 -15.02
C PHE A 16 -38.17 -18.77 -13.62
N VAL A 17 -39.21 -19.33 -12.99
CA VAL A 17 -39.59 -18.97 -11.62
C VAL A 17 -38.46 -19.28 -10.62
N LEU A 18 -37.78 -20.41 -10.74
CA LEU A 18 -36.64 -20.77 -9.88
C LEU A 18 -35.47 -19.79 -10.02
N VAL A 19 -35.15 -19.36 -11.25
CA VAL A 19 -34.09 -18.39 -11.50
C VAL A 19 -34.43 -17.03 -10.90
N VAL A 20 -35.68 -16.57 -11.04
CA VAL A 20 -36.13 -15.30 -10.45
C VAL A 20 -36.06 -15.34 -8.92
N VAL A 21 -36.47 -16.44 -8.29
CA VAL A 21 -36.37 -16.62 -6.83
C VAL A 21 -34.92 -16.63 -6.36
N LEU A 22 -34.01 -17.30 -7.09
CA LEU A 22 -32.58 -17.31 -6.78
C LEU A 22 -31.97 -15.90 -6.84
N ILE A 23 -32.25 -15.14 -7.89
CA ILE A 23 -31.74 -13.77 -8.04
C ILE A 23 -32.26 -12.88 -6.90
N PHE A 24 -33.55 -12.96 -6.59
CA PHE A 24 -34.15 -12.16 -5.51
C PHE A 24 -33.58 -12.51 -4.13
N SER A 25 -33.29 -13.80 -3.89
CA SER A 25 -32.65 -14.25 -2.63
C SER A 25 -31.21 -13.75 -2.50
N LEU A 26 -30.44 -13.69 -3.59
CA LEU A 26 -29.09 -13.10 -3.57
C LEU A 26 -29.15 -11.60 -3.27
N SER A 27 -30.08 -10.85 -3.88
CA SER A 27 -30.22 -9.41 -3.63
C SER A 27 -30.55 -9.08 -2.17
N LEU A 28 -31.37 -9.91 -1.51
CA LEU A 28 -31.64 -9.77 -0.07
C LEU A 28 -30.41 -10.07 0.80
N PHE A 29 -29.59 -11.06 0.42
CA PHE A 29 -28.37 -11.42 1.16
C PHE A 29 -27.30 -10.33 1.06
N PHE A 30 -27.16 -9.66 -0.08
CA PHE A 30 -26.24 -8.53 -0.24
C PHE A 30 -26.79 -7.23 0.38
N GLY A 31 -28.11 -7.01 0.39
CA GLY A 31 -28.73 -5.79 0.94
C GLY A 31 -28.67 -5.67 2.46
N LEU A 32 -28.58 -6.77 3.20
CA LEU A 32 -28.55 -6.76 4.68
C LEU A 32 -27.16 -6.62 5.29
N ARG A 33 -26.08 -6.65 4.49
CA ARG A 33 -24.70 -6.57 4.99
C ARG A 33 -24.12 -5.14 4.96
N GLY A 34 -24.94 -4.13 4.68
CA GLY A 34 -24.51 -2.76 4.39
C GLY A 34 -24.97 -1.69 5.37
N VAL A 35 -25.19 -2.00 6.66
CA VAL A 35 -25.47 -0.98 7.69
C VAL A 35 -24.83 -1.41 9.01
N ASN A 36 -24.15 -0.45 9.66
CA ASN A 36 -23.24 -0.53 10.84
C ASN A 36 -21.79 -0.78 10.39
N GLU A 37 -20.87 0.19 10.48
CA GLU A 37 -20.54 1.03 11.63
C GLU A 37 -20.17 2.46 11.19
N LYS A 38 -20.79 3.46 11.81
CA LYS A 38 -20.21 4.80 11.92
C LYS A 38 -19.44 4.83 13.22
N GLU A 39 -18.13 4.65 13.16
CA GLU A 39 -17.26 4.94 14.29
C GLU A 39 -16.45 6.22 14.05
N LYS A 40 -16.24 6.90 15.16
CA LYS A 40 -16.02 8.31 15.37
C LYS A 40 -14.52 8.60 15.29
N ILE A 41 -14.10 9.42 14.34
CA ILE A 41 -12.72 9.90 14.21
C ILE A 41 -12.44 10.88 15.36
N GLU A 42 -11.59 10.47 16.30
CA GLU A 42 -10.91 11.40 17.20
C GLU A 42 -9.70 11.98 16.47
N GLU A 43 -9.79 13.27 16.12
CA GLU A 43 -8.68 14.06 15.61
C GLU A 43 -7.63 14.25 16.70
N SER A 44 -6.58 13.42 16.67
CA SER A 44 -5.33 13.72 17.38
C SER A 44 -4.57 14.80 16.62
N LYS A 45 -4.80 16.04 17.03
CA LYS A 45 -4.06 17.23 16.62
C LYS A 45 -2.59 17.13 17.03
N VAL A 46 -1.73 16.62 16.16
CA VAL A 46 -0.27 16.75 16.32
C VAL A 46 0.16 18.08 15.70
N THR A 47 0.41 19.05 16.57
CA THR A 47 1.01 20.35 16.23
C THR A 47 2.48 20.13 15.90
N PHE A 48 2.83 20.11 14.62
CA PHE A 48 4.22 20.26 14.19
C PHE A 48 4.53 21.76 14.06
N LEU A 49 5.38 22.26 14.95
CA LEU A 49 5.98 23.59 14.82
C LEU A 49 7.05 23.54 13.72
N PRO A 50 7.09 24.51 12.79
CA PRO A 50 8.19 24.66 11.85
C PRO A 50 9.41 25.18 12.61
N GLN A 51 10.47 24.37 12.73
CA GLN A 51 11.80 24.88 13.07
C GLN A 51 12.44 25.42 11.79
N GLU A 52 12.35 26.75 11.63
CA GLU A 52 13.36 27.51 10.90
C GLU A 52 14.70 27.34 11.61
N ILE A 53 15.62 26.60 11.01
CA ILE A 53 17.04 26.68 11.37
C ILE A 53 17.68 27.63 10.35
N SER A 54 17.73 28.90 10.73
CA SER A 54 18.63 29.90 10.15
C SER A 54 20.04 29.62 10.66
N GLU A 55 21.00 29.68 9.74
CA GLU A 55 22.43 29.69 10.00
C GLU A 55 22.80 30.75 11.06
N GLU A 56 23.62 30.38 12.02
CA GLU A 56 24.63 31.30 12.57
C GLU A 56 25.88 30.55 13.00
N ILE A 57 26.99 30.95 12.39
CA ILE A 57 28.35 30.45 12.55
C ILE A 57 28.87 30.84 13.94
N SER A 58 29.38 29.87 14.70
CA SER A 58 30.44 30.14 15.68
C SER A 58 31.21 28.86 16.03
N THR A 59 32.47 28.80 15.59
CA THR A 59 33.53 27.97 16.21
C THR A 59 34.05 28.67 17.46
N PRO A 60 34.44 27.93 18.52
CA PRO A 60 35.84 27.50 18.61
C PRO A 60 36.10 26.12 19.24
N GLU A 61 37.15 25.47 18.71
CA GLU A 61 38.17 24.62 19.32
C GLU A 61 37.83 23.58 20.43
N ASP A 62 38.00 22.31 20.01
CA ASP A 62 38.87 21.30 20.65
C ASP A 62 38.39 20.59 21.92
N VAL A 63 37.67 19.45 21.75
CA VAL A 63 37.88 18.24 22.56
C VAL A 63 37.44 16.98 21.79
N ASN A 64 38.42 16.12 21.46
CA ASN A 64 38.31 14.68 21.17
C ASN A 64 37.23 14.21 20.18
N ALA A 65 37.65 14.15 18.91
CA ALA A 65 37.04 13.33 17.89
C ALA A 65 37.04 11.85 18.30
N ILE A 66 35.87 11.33 18.66
CA ILE A 66 35.55 9.93 18.37
C ILE A 66 35.09 9.96 16.90
N GLU A 67 36.04 9.76 15.99
CA GLU A 67 35.69 9.36 14.63
C GLU A 67 35.15 7.94 14.71
N GLU A 68 33.84 7.81 14.99
CA GLU A 68 33.10 6.70 14.40
C GLU A 68 33.07 6.97 12.91
N GLU A 69 34.05 6.39 12.23
CA GLU A 69 34.07 6.16 10.79
C GLU A 69 32.83 5.32 10.45
N LYS A 70 31.66 5.96 10.39
CA LYS A 70 30.49 5.41 9.73
C LYS A 70 30.85 5.41 8.26
N GLU A 71 31.21 4.23 7.76
CA GLU A 71 31.30 3.95 6.33
C GLU A 71 30.09 4.62 5.65
N GLU A 72 30.36 5.65 4.84
CA GLU A 72 29.35 6.24 3.97
C GLU A 72 29.01 5.18 2.93
N GLY A 73 28.08 4.28 3.30
CA GLY A 73 27.42 3.40 2.36
C GLY A 73 26.90 4.24 1.20
N GLU A 74 27.08 3.74 -0.02
CA GLU A 74 26.66 4.41 -1.24
C GLU A 74 25.17 4.75 -1.13
N LYS A 75 24.87 6.01 -0.84
CA LYS A 75 23.51 6.47 -0.62
C LYS A 75 22.72 6.30 -1.91
N PHE A 76 21.67 5.47 -1.88
CA PHE A 76 20.84 5.19 -3.06
C PHE A 76 20.45 6.47 -3.79
N GLN A 77 20.64 6.45 -5.12
CA GLN A 77 20.23 7.52 -6.02
C GLN A 77 19.15 7.01 -6.96
N ILE A 78 18.05 7.76 -7.05
CA ILE A 78 16.99 7.47 -8.02
C ILE A 78 17.58 7.59 -9.44
N PRO A 79 17.39 6.58 -10.32
CA PRO A 79 17.88 6.65 -11.68
C PRO A 79 17.42 7.91 -12.42
N SER A 80 18.31 8.48 -13.24
CA SER A 80 18.04 9.75 -13.94
C SER A 80 16.84 9.73 -14.90
N GLN A 81 16.44 8.53 -15.35
CA GLN A 81 15.26 8.32 -16.18
C GLN A 81 13.95 8.24 -15.40
N GLU A 82 14.01 8.26 -14.07
CA GLU A 82 12.84 8.14 -13.20
C GLU A 82 12.52 9.48 -12.52
N VAL A 83 11.33 9.55 -11.94
CA VAL A 83 10.83 10.68 -11.13
C VAL A 83 10.24 10.12 -9.86
N LEU A 84 10.62 10.69 -8.71
CA LEU A 84 10.02 10.36 -7.43
C LEU A 84 8.54 10.73 -7.42
N ILE A 85 7.68 9.78 -7.08
CA ILE A 85 6.23 9.98 -6.93
C ILE A 85 5.87 10.00 -5.45
N HIS A 86 6.23 8.94 -4.71
CA HIS A 86 5.99 8.84 -3.28
C HIS A 86 7.21 8.33 -2.54
N LYS A 87 7.29 8.70 -1.25
CA LYS A 87 8.29 8.20 -0.31
C LYS A 87 7.64 8.10 1.06
N ILE A 88 7.81 6.97 1.72
CA ILE A 88 7.40 6.77 3.12
C ILE A 88 8.45 5.95 3.85
N ALA A 89 8.67 6.24 5.12
CA ALA A 89 9.68 5.60 5.94
C ALA A 89 9.08 5.14 7.27
N GLY A 90 9.49 3.97 7.74
CA GLY A 90 9.08 3.42 9.02
C GLY A 90 9.85 2.16 9.40
N ASP A 91 9.76 1.81 10.68
CA ASP A 91 10.24 0.52 11.18
C ASP A 91 9.21 -0.55 10.81
N THR A 92 9.53 -1.36 9.79
CA THR A 92 8.62 -2.36 9.22
C THR A 92 9.00 -3.78 9.58
N ASN A 93 10.02 -3.98 10.43
CA ASN A 93 10.42 -5.28 10.95
C ASN A 93 10.59 -5.29 12.49
N ASN A 94 10.28 -4.17 13.17
CA ASN A 94 10.41 -3.91 14.60
C ASN A 94 11.83 -4.12 15.15
N ASP A 95 12.88 -3.87 14.36
CA ASP A 95 14.27 -3.95 14.82
C ASP A 95 14.86 -2.61 15.27
N GLY A 96 14.06 -1.52 15.22
CA GLY A 96 14.45 -0.17 15.57
C GLY A 96 15.18 0.59 14.45
N LYS A 97 15.35 -0.02 13.27
CA LYS A 97 15.84 0.64 12.06
C LYS A 97 14.67 1.08 11.20
N ILE A 98 14.93 2.05 10.34
CA ILE A 98 13.91 2.68 9.51
C ILE A 98 14.14 2.27 8.07
N GLU A 99 13.21 1.48 7.53
CA GLU A 99 13.17 1.22 6.11
C GLU A 99 12.40 2.31 5.38
N THR A 100 12.67 2.45 4.09
CA THR A 100 12.04 3.47 3.24
C THR A 100 11.51 2.82 1.97
N LEU A 101 10.20 2.89 1.76
CA LEU A 101 9.59 2.63 0.46
C LEU A 101 9.68 3.90 -0.41
N ILE A 102 10.26 3.75 -1.59
CA ILE A 102 10.33 4.76 -2.64
C ILE A 102 9.54 4.26 -3.85
N VAL A 103 8.63 5.09 -4.32
CA VAL A 103 7.84 4.84 -5.53
C VAL A 103 8.23 5.88 -6.57
N THR A 104 8.71 5.42 -7.72
CA THR A 104 9.09 6.28 -8.84
C THR A 104 8.30 5.94 -10.10
N GLU A 105 8.29 6.87 -11.07
CA GLU A 105 7.78 6.65 -12.42
C GLU A 105 8.91 6.84 -13.44
N ASN A 106 9.06 5.91 -14.37
CA ASN A 106 9.94 6.10 -15.51
C ASN A 106 9.36 7.17 -16.45
N ARG A 107 10.16 8.19 -16.78
CA ARG A 107 9.76 9.34 -17.60
C ARG A 107 9.27 8.96 -18.99
N PHE A 108 9.82 7.89 -19.56
CA PHE A 108 9.57 7.46 -20.93
C PHE A 108 8.46 6.41 -21.01
N SER A 109 8.57 5.33 -20.23
CA SER A 109 7.61 4.22 -20.28
C SER A 109 6.33 4.49 -19.49
N LYS A 110 6.36 5.47 -18.58
CA LYS A 110 5.25 5.74 -17.63
C LYS A 110 4.91 4.54 -16.75
N ARG A 111 5.88 3.65 -16.56
CA ARG A 111 5.79 2.52 -15.63
C ARG A 111 6.35 2.89 -14.27
N GLY A 112 5.75 2.34 -13.23
CA GLY A 112 6.19 2.51 -11.85
C GLY A 112 7.38 1.64 -11.49
N HIS A 113 8.12 2.08 -10.48
CA HIS A 113 9.19 1.31 -9.85
C HIS A 113 9.09 1.48 -8.34
N PHE A 114 9.09 0.37 -7.60
CA PHE A 114 9.17 0.37 -6.15
C PHE A 114 10.54 -0.07 -5.68
N TYR A 115 11.08 0.66 -4.72
CA TYR A 115 12.30 0.32 -4.00
C TYR A 115 12.02 0.31 -2.52
N ILE A 116 12.55 -0.68 -1.81
CA ILE A 116 12.60 -0.64 -0.34
C ILE A 116 14.06 -0.59 0.06
N LEU A 117 14.41 0.42 0.83
CA LEU A 117 15.76 0.66 1.30
C LEU A 117 15.85 0.44 2.80
N SER A 118 17.00 -0.05 3.27
CA SER A 118 17.36 -0.09 4.70
C SER A 118 17.63 1.32 5.25
N ASP A 119 17.89 1.42 6.57
CA ASP A 119 18.31 2.69 7.18
C ASP A 119 19.61 3.26 6.58
N SER A 120 20.50 2.36 6.15
CA SER A 120 21.78 2.71 5.54
C SER A 120 21.65 3.06 4.05
N GLY A 121 20.46 2.93 3.48
CA GLY A 121 20.20 3.16 2.05
C GLY A 121 20.51 1.97 1.15
N GLU A 122 20.80 0.79 1.71
CA GLU A 122 20.95 -0.44 0.94
C GLU A 122 19.59 -0.87 0.37
N LYS A 123 19.56 -1.31 -0.88
CA LYS A 123 18.34 -1.78 -1.53
C LYS A 123 17.98 -3.18 -1.03
N LEU A 124 16.94 -3.26 -0.21
CA LEU A 124 16.36 -4.51 0.32
C LEU A 124 15.40 -5.17 -0.67
N TYR A 125 14.71 -4.36 -1.47
CA TYR A 125 13.74 -4.85 -2.44
C TYR A 125 13.64 -3.93 -3.65
N GLU A 126 13.28 -4.51 -4.80
CA GLU A 126 13.07 -3.83 -6.07
C GLU A 126 11.96 -4.50 -6.88
N MET A 127 11.00 -3.72 -7.38
CA MET A 127 10.01 -4.16 -8.36
C MET A 127 9.83 -3.09 -9.42
N ALA A 128 10.22 -3.39 -10.65
CA ALA A 128 10.11 -2.51 -11.79
C ALA A 128 8.88 -2.84 -12.65
N ASP A 129 8.62 -1.98 -13.64
CA ASP A 129 7.59 -2.16 -14.66
C ASP A 129 6.13 -2.24 -14.15
N ILE A 130 5.87 -1.64 -12.98
CA ILE A 130 4.55 -1.60 -12.34
C ILE A 130 3.56 -0.84 -13.22
N LEU A 131 2.37 -1.40 -13.43
CA LEU A 131 1.37 -0.83 -14.33
C LEU A 131 0.62 0.32 -13.67
N THR A 132 0.33 0.19 -12.37
CA THR A 132 -0.49 1.13 -11.62
C THR A 132 0.29 1.70 -10.45
N LEU A 133 0.37 3.03 -10.37
CA LEU A 133 0.98 3.72 -9.25
C LEU A 133 -0.07 4.02 -8.16
N PRO A 134 0.28 3.89 -6.87
CA PRO A 134 -0.61 4.29 -5.80
C PRO A 134 -0.76 5.82 -5.80
N ASP A 135 -1.93 6.30 -5.40
CA ASP A 135 -2.23 7.72 -5.19
C ASP A 135 -1.72 8.22 -3.84
N ASN A 136 -1.60 7.31 -2.87
CA ASN A 136 -1.07 7.61 -1.55
C ASN A 136 -0.46 6.39 -0.88
N LEU A 137 0.40 6.64 0.11
CA LEU A 137 1.07 5.62 0.92
C LEU A 137 0.82 5.88 2.40
N GLU A 138 0.60 4.82 3.17
CA GLU A 138 0.52 4.88 4.61
C GLU A 138 1.30 3.73 5.26
N LEU A 139 1.67 3.88 6.53
CA LEU A 139 2.11 2.76 7.35
C LEU A 139 0.93 2.27 8.17
N ARG A 140 0.61 0.98 8.05
CA ARG A 140 -0.49 0.37 8.80
C ARG A 140 -0.10 -1.01 9.29
N VAL A 141 -0.61 -1.37 10.45
CA VAL A 141 -0.58 -2.76 10.94
C VAL A 141 -1.86 -3.43 10.47
N PHE A 142 -1.76 -4.49 9.66
CA PHE A 142 -2.92 -5.20 9.15
C PHE A 142 -3.35 -6.30 10.11
N LYS A 143 -4.54 -6.15 10.72
CA LYS A 143 -5.16 -7.16 11.61
C LYS A 143 -4.21 -7.65 12.72
N ASN A 144 -3.71 -8.87 12.57
CA ASN A 144 -2.86 -9.58 13.54
C ASN A 144 -1.41 -9.69 13.04
N ASP A 145 -1.05 -8.91 12.03
CA ASP A 145 0.32 -8.89 11.52
C ASP A 145 1.26 -8.38 12.61
N LYS A 146 2.43 -9.00 12.67
CA LYS A 146 3.43 -8.71 13.69
C LYS A 146 4.14 -7.37 13.45
N TYR A 147 4.13 -6.91 12.20
CA TYR A 147 4.94 -5.78 11.75
C TYR A 147 4.09 -4.75 11.02
N PRO A 148 4.40 -3.44 11.15
CA PRO A 148 3.86 -2.41 10.26
C PRO A 148 4.19 -2.72 8.80
N SER A 149 3.24 -2.45 7.91
CA SER A 149 3.34 -2.71 6.48
C SER A 149 3.10 -1.42 5.71
N TYR A 150 3.70 -1.31 4.52
CA TYR A 150 3.39 -0.21 3.61
C TYR A 150 2.05 -0.47 2.95
N PHE A 151 1.10 0.42 3.19
CA PHE A 151 -0.24 0.37 2.66
C PHE A 151 -0.36 1.28 1.44
N LEU A 152 -0.57 0.66 0.28
CA LEU A 152 -0.70 1.32 -1.02
C LEU A 152 -2.18 1.62 -1.28
N ILE A 153 -2.50 2.91 -1.46
CA ILE A 153 -3.86 3.39 -1.67
C ILE A 153 -4.03 3.76 -3.14
N PHE A 154 -5.04 3.17 -3.77
CA PHE A 154 -5.41 3.42 -5.17
C PHE A 154 -6.87 3.89 -5.22
N GLU A 155 -7.07 5.19 -5.43
CA GLU A 155 -8.39 5.81 -5.48
C GLU A 155 -9.24 5.19 -6.61
N GLY A 156 -10.45 4.75 -6.26
CA GLY A 156 -11.43 4.26 -7.22
C GLY A 156 -11.21 2.85 -7.77
N GLN A 157 -10.10 2.17 -7.44
CA GLN A 157 -9.81 0.81 -7.94
C GLN A 157 -10.06 -0.29 -6.92
N PHE A 158 -9.69 -0.08 -5.65
CA PHE A 158 -9.75 -1.12 -4.63
C PHE A 158 -10.42 -0.62 -3.35
N LYS A 159 -11.30 -1.45 -2.75
CA LYS A 159 -11.96 -1.11 -1.48
C LYS A 159 -10.99 -1.11 -0.29
N GLU A 160 -9.90 -1.87 -0.37
CA GLU A 160 -9.02 -2.14 0.77
C GLU A 160 -7.54 -1.92 0.47
N GLY A 161 -7.14 -1.34 -0.67
CA GLY A 161 -5.73 -1.10 -1.05
C GLY A 161 -4.87 -2.37 -1.14
N TYR A 162 -3.55 -2.21 -1.16
CA TYR A 162 -2.58 -3.32 -1.13
C TYR A 162 -1.57 -3.14 -0.01
N PHE A 163 -1.04 -4.24 0.52
CA PHE A 163 0.00 -4.21 1.55
C PHE A 163 1.30 -4.77 0.99
N ILE A 164 2.40 -4.08 1.29
CA ILE A 164 3.75 -4.62 1.20
C ILE A 164 4.22 -4.92 2.61
N CYS A 165 4.48 -6.19 2.90
CA CYS A 165 4.70 -6.69 4.25
C CYS A 165 6.08 -7.31 4.39
N TRP A 166 6.72 -7.13 5.55
CA TRP A 166 7.86 -7.96 5.96
C TRP A 166 7.36 -9.30 6.51
N ASP A 167 7.81 -10.42 5.94
CA ASP A 167 7.39 -11.76 6.37
C ASP A 167 8.30 -12.39 7.44
N GLY A 168 9.39 -11.71 7.80
CA GLY A 168 10.44 -12.20 8.71
C GLY A 168 11.80 -12.41 8.02
N GLU A 169 11.81 -12.55 6.70
CA GLU A 169 13.02 -12.77 5.88
C GLU A 169 13.11 -11.79 4.71
N SER A 170 11.98 -11.44 4.10
CA SER A 170 11.92 -10.58 2.92
C SER A 170 10.63 -9.75 2.86
N TYR A 171 10.58 -8.81 1.93
CA TYR A 171 9.35 -8.09 1.62
C TYR A 171 8.51 -8.85 0.62
N SER A 172 7.27 -9.15 1.00
CA SER A 172 6.23 -9.67 0.11
C SER A 172 5.48 -8.49 -0.53
N VAL A 173 5.49 -8.44 -1.85
CA VAL A 173 4.80 -7.41 -2.65
C VAL A 173 3.74 -8.11 -3.53
N PRO A 174 2.54 -7.53 -3.67
CA PRO A 174 1.50 -8.12 -4.51
C PRO A 174 1.92 -8.22 -5.97
N GLU A 175 1.65 -9.37 -6.60
CA GLU A 175 2.03 -9.64 -8.00
C GLU A 175 1.15 -8.91 -9.03
N ASP A 176 -0.02 -8.43 -8.63
CA ASP A 176 -1.05 -7.89 -9.53
C ASP A 176 -0.98 -6.35 -9.74
N LEU A 177 0.15 -5.71 -9.44
CA LEU A 177 0.34 -4.23 -9.45
C LEU A 177 0.65 -3.61 -10.84
#